data_AF-A0A443YVD8-F1
#
_entry.id   AF-A0A443YVD8-F1
#
_cell.length_a   1.000
_cell.length_b   1.000
_cell.length_c   1.000
_cell.angle_alpha   90.00
_cell.angle_beta   90.00
_cell.angle_gamma   90.00
#
_symmetry.space_group_name_H-M   'P 1'
#
loop_
_entity.id
_entity.type
_entity.pdbx_description
1 polymer ?
#
loop_
_entity_poly.entity_id
_entity_poly.type
_entity_poly.pdbx_seq_one_letter_code
_entity_poly.pdbx_strand_id
1 'polypeptide(L)' 'MENKKAPTFALSIAAIVIGVALFKQIDFQTFKVEKPALSIVYLATLVFVLYVLIKDGRKKEK' A
#
# COMPACT_ATOMS: atom_id res chain seq x y z
N MET A 1 22.45 -12.16 -12.24
CA MET A 1 22.54 -10.96 -11.37
C MET A 1 21.44 -11.06 -10.33
N GLU A 2 21.78 -11.08 -9.04
CA GLU A 2 20.81 -11.29 -7.95
C GLU A 2 19.81 -10.11 -7.85
N ASN A 3 18.63 -10.29 -8.44
CA ASN A 3 17.56 -9.30 -8.55
C ASN A 3 16.81 -9.05 -7.21
N LYS A 4 17.53 -8.69 -6.13
CA LYS A 4 16.93 -8.39 -4.81
C LYS A 4 16.13 -7.07 -4.76
N LYS A 5 15.95 -6.38 -5.90
CA LYS A 5 15.25 -5.08 -6.03
C LYS A 5 13.90 -5.15 -6.77
N ALA A 6 13.67 -6.18 -7.59
CA ALA A 6 12.43 -6.36 -8.34
C ALA A 6 11.16 -6.45 -7.46
N PRO A 7 11.14 -7.21 -6.34
CA PRO A 7 9.94 -7.29 -5.51
C PRO A 7 9.62 -5.97 -4.79
N THR A 8 10.64 -5.22 -4.37
CA THR A 8 10.46 -3.92 -3.70
C THR A 8 9.85 -2.89 -4.66
N PHE A 9 10.27 -2.87 -5.93
CA PHE A 9 9.72 -1.97 -6.94
C PHE A 9 8.24 -2.24 -7.22
N ALA A 10 7.87 -3.52 -7.41
CA ALA A 10 6.47 -3.91 -7.63
C ALA A 10 5.59 -3.60 -6.41
N LEU A 11 6.08 -3.86 -5.19
CA LEU A 11 5.39 -3.51 -3.94
C LEU A 11 5.17 -1.99 -3.81
N SER A 12 6.15 -1.17 -4.18
CA SER A 12 6.00 0.30 -4.16
C SER A 12 4.91 0.78 -5.12
N ILE A 13 4.87 0.24 -6.34
CA ILE A 13 3.82 0.57 -7.32
C ILE A 13 2.45 0.15 -6.78
N ALA A 14 2.34 -1.07 -6.25
CA ALA A 14 1.11 -1.56 -5.64
C ALA A 14 0.64 -0.67 -4.47
N ALA A 15 1.56 -0.22 -3.62
CA ALA A 15 1.25 0.71 -2.53
C ALA A 15 0.65 2.02 -3.04
N ILE A 16 1.22 2.60 -4.10
CA ILE A 16 0.74 3.85 -4.69
C ILE A 16 -0.67 3.65 -5.28
N VAL A 17 -0.86 2.57 -6.06
CA VAL A 17 -2.16 2.28 -6.70
C VAL A 17 -3.24 2.05 -5.66
N ILE A 18 -2.97 1.24 -4.63
CA ILE A 18 -3.92 0.95 -3.54
C ILE A 18 -4.19 2.22 -2.74
N GLY A 19 -3.17 3.04 -2.46
CA GLY A 19 -3.32 4.31 -1.74
C GLY A 19 -4.22 5.31 -2.49
N VAL A 20 -4.01 5.47 -3.81
CA VAL A 20 -4.86 6.32 -4.65
C VAL A 20 -6.28 5.78 -4.75
N ALA A 21 -6.45 4.46 -4.86
CA ALA A 21 -7.78 3.84 -4.89
C ALA A 21 -8.55 4.07 -3.59
N LEU A 22 -7.90 3.92 -2.43
CA LEU A 22 -8.44 4.24 -1.11
C LEU A 22 -8.84 5.71 -1.00
N PHE A 23 -7.96 6.62 -1.42
CA PHE A 23 -8.21 8.05 -1.35
C PHE A 23 -9.42 8.45 -2.21
N LYS A 24 -9.62 7.80 -3.35
CA LYS A 24 -10.80 8.02 -4.21
C LYS A 24 -12.10 7.42 -3.66
N GLN A 25 -12.04 6.34 -2.87
CA GLN A 25 -13.22 5.72 -2.28
C GLN A 25 -13.78 6.48 -1.07
N ILE A 26 -12.95 7.32 -0.46
CA ILE A 26 -13.33 8.14 0.69
C ILE A 26 -13.79 9.49 0.14
N ASP A 27 -15.09 9.74 0.20
CA ASP A 27 -15.61 11.08 -0.04
C ASP A 27 -15.36 11.93 1.21
N PHE A 28 -14.30 12.74 1.16
CA PHE A 28 -13.92 13.65 2.24
C PHE A 28 -14.90 14.82 2.43
N GLN A 29 -15.80 15.08 1.47
CA GLN A 29 -16.81 16.12 1.61
C GLN A 29 -18.00 15.62 2.43
N THR A 30 -18.41 14.36 2.23
CA THR A 30 -19.58 13.77 2.89
C THR A 30 -19.24 12.78 4.01
N PHE A 31 -17.95 12.49 4.23
CA PHE A 31 -17.44 11.43 5.11
C PHE A 31 -18.04 10.05 4.82
N LYS A 32 -18.48 9.83 3.57
CA LYS A 32 -19.03 8.55 3.13
C LYS A 32 -17.96 7.73 2.44
N VAL A 33 -17.95 6.44 2.76
CA VAL A 33 -17.14 5.45 2.05
C VAL A 33 -18.10 4.66 1.18
N GLU A 34 -17.94 4.74 -0.15
CA GLU A 34 -18.86 4.07 -1.08
C GLU A 34 -18.91 2.55 -0.85
N LYS A 35 -17.74 1.95 -0.59
CA LYS A 35 -17.58 0.50 -0.38
C LYS A 35 -16.76 0.24 0.88
N PRO A 36 -17.36 0.34 2.08
CA PRO A 36 -16.64 0.28 3.35
C PRO A 36 -15.85 -1.01 3.52
N ALA A 37 -16.43 -2.15 3.13
CA ALA A 37 -15.72 -3.44 3.16
C ALA A 37 -14.47 -3.46 2.25
N LEU A 38 -14.57 -2.94 1.02
CA LEU A 38 -13.44 -2.91 0.09
C LEU A 38 -12.35 -1.94 0.57
N SER A 39 -12.74 -0.81 1.14
CA SER A 39 -11.79 0.16 1.70
C SER A 39 -11.05 -0.40 2.90
N ILE A 40 -11.69 -1.19 3.77
CA ILE A 40 -10.99 -1.89 4.87
C ILE A 40 -9.95 -2.87 4.32
N VAL A 41 -10.29 -3.64 3.28
CA VAL A 41 -9.35 -4.59 2.64
C VAL A 41 -8.16 -3.85 2.02
N TYR A 42 -8.40 -2.75 1.31
CA TYR A 42 -7.33 -1.91 0.79
C TYR A 42 -6.47 -1.30 1.89
N LEU A 43 -7.07 -0.88 3.01
CA LEU A 43 -6.34 -0.27 4.12
C LEU A 43 -5.41 -1.31 4.77
N ALA A 44 -5.93 -2.50 5.06
CA ALA A 44 -5.15 -3.60 5.61
C ALA A 44 -4.01 -4.01 4.66
N THR A 45 -4.29 -4.08 3.36
CA THR A 45 -3.28 -4.40 2.34
C THR A 45 -2.23 -3.30 2.26
N LEU A 46 -2.62 -2.03 2.28
CA LEU A 46 -1.71 -0.88 2.24
C LEU A 46 -0.75 -0.89 3.44
N VAL A 47 -1.29 -1.09 4.66
CA VAL A 47 -0.49 -1.17 5.89
C VAL A 47 0.49 -2.34 5.82
N PHE A 48 0.05 -3.50 5.33
CA PHE A 48 0.91 -4.67 5.17
C PHE A 48 2.05 -4.41 4.17
N VAL A 49 1.73 -3.84 3.00
CA VAL A 49 2.72 -3.52 1.97
C VAL A 49 3.74 -2.50 2.49
N LEU A 50 3.30 -1.44 3.18
CA LEU A 50 4.20 -0.47 3.82
C LEU A 50 5.07 -1.12 4.89
N TYR A 51 4.51 -2.00 5.72
CA TYR A 51 5.26 -2.74 6.73
C TYR A 51 6.37 -3.60 6.10
N VAL A 52 6.06 -4.33 5.03
CA VAL A 52 7.05 -5.15 4.30
C VAL A 52 8.13 -4.27 3.66
N LEU A 53 7.75 -3.17 3.02
CA LEU A 53 8.69 -2.20 2.41
C LEU A 53 9.65 -1.59 3.45
N ILE A 54 9.13 -1.11 4.58
CA ILE A 54 9.94 -0.52 5.66
C ILE A 54 10.84 -1.58 6.30
N LYS A 55 10.34 -2.79 6.50
CA LYS A 55 11.11 -3.91 7.07
C LYS A 55 12.25 -4.34 6.13
N ASP A 56 12.00 -4.44 4.83
CA ASP A 56 13.02 -4.78 3.83
C ASP A 56 14.08 -3.68 3.71
N GLY A 57 13.66 -2.41 3.71
CA GLY A 57 14.55 -1.25 3.72
C GLY A 57 15.53 -1.26 4.90
N ARG A 58 15.02 -1.47 6.13
CA ARG A 58 15.85 -1.55 7.35
C ARG A 58 16.79 -2.77 7.38
N LYS A 59 16.49 -3.82 6.63
CA LYS A 59 17.32 -5.05 6.56
C LYS A 59 18.50 -4.90 5.58
N LYS A 60 18.43 -3.95 4.64
CA LYS A 60 19.51 -3.60 3.70
C LYS A 60 20.48 -2.57 4.27
N GLU A 61 20.14 -1.89 5.36
CA GLU A 61 20.97 -0.86 6.02
C GLU A 61 21.89 -1.43 7.12
N LYS A 62 21.77 -2.73 7.45
CA LYS A 62 22.73 -3.47 8.28
C LYS A 62 23.60 -4.36 7.41
#